data_AF-A0A2G9NJ94-F1
#
_entry.id   AF-A0A2G9NJ94-F1
#
_cell.length_a   1.000
_cell.length_b   1.000
_cell.length_c   1.000
_cell.angle_alpha   90.00
_cell.angle_beta   90.00
_cell.angle_gamma   90.00
#
_symmetry.space_group_name_H-M   'P 1'
#
loop_
_entity.id
_entity.type
_entity.pdbx_description
1 polymer ?
#
loop_
_entity_poly.entity_id
_entity_poly.type
_entity_poly.pdbx_seq_one_letter_code
_entity_poly.pdbx_strand_id
1 'polypeptide(L)'
;MGQLIWGTFFIEHKSANIFHLNQLSILANQDINTIKIQLNQLSPQVQTLLNGNILSRLTSIENKTLKINELDLRVKALENKTQNNTPINSPYLKYLSSSDRKNIICGYAQDNHLTSYEDLGWHCDMTYTTSRSGRESVKCKCYKT
;
A
#
# COMPACT_ATOMS: atom_id res chain seq x y z
N MET A 1 44.85 1.45 -87.77
CA MET A 1 44.68 0.51 -86.64
C MET A 1 44.23 1.30 -85.42
N GLY A 2 42.98 1.21 -84.96
CA GLY A 2 42.61 1.93 -83.73
C GLY A 2 41.14 2.04 -83.35
N GLN A 3 40.26 1.06 -83.66
CA GLN A 3 38.81 1.21 -83.39
C GLN A 3 38.12 0.03 -82.69
N LEU A 4 38.85 -0.95 -82.14
CA LEU A 4 38.24 -2.13 -81.50
C LEU A 4 38.33 -2.18 -79.97
N ILE A 5 38.92 -1.18 -79.30
CA ILE A 5 39.21 -1.25 -77.85
C ILE A 5 38.10 -0.61 -76.98
N TRP A 6 37.21 0.21 -77.54
CA TRP A 6 36.19 0.93 -76.76
C TRP A 6 34.92 0.11 -76.45
N GLY A 7 34.65 -0.96 -77.22
CA GLY A 7 33.44 -1.77 -77.05
C GLY A 7 33.49 -2.72 -75.84
N THR A 8 34.65 -3.26 -75.51
CA THR A 8 34.82 -4.20 -74.39
C THR A 8 34.87 -3.49 -73.03
N PHE A 9 35.52 -2.33 -72.96
CA PHE A 9 35.65 -1.53 -71.74
C PHE A 9 34.30 -1.02 -71.21
N PHE A 10 33.37 -0.66 -72.11
CA PHE A 10 32.03 -0.19 -71.75
C PHE A 10 31.09 -1.31 -71.27
N ILE A 11 31.29 -2.55 -71.73
CA ILE A 11 30.47 -3.70 -71.33
C ILE A 11 30.89 -4.21 -69.95
N GLU A 12 32.19 -4.25 -69.65
CA GLU A 12 32.72 -4.63 -68.33
C GLU A 12 32.32 -3.64 -67.22
N HIS A 13 32.33 -2.33 -67.49
CA HIS A 13 31.89 -1.33 -66.52
C HIS A 13 30.38 -1.42 -66.23
N LYS A 14 29.53 -1.72 -67.23
CA LYS A 14 28.09 -1.92 -67.02
C LYS A 14 27.80 -3.20 -66.22
N SER A 15 28.49 -4.30 -66.51
CA SER A 15 28.27 -5.57 -65.82
C SER A 15 28.71 -5.53 -64.35
N ALA A 16 29.82 -4.84 -64.04
CA ALA A 16 30.27 -4.62 -62.67
C ALA A 16 29.29 -3.76 -61.84
N ASN A 17 28.67 -2.76 -62.46
CA ASN A 17 27.70 -1.89 -61.80
C ASN A 17 26.38 -2.63 -61.50
N ILE A 18 25.93 -3.50 -62.42
CA ILE A 18 24.76 -4.37 -62.21
C ILE A 18 25.02 -5.40 -61.10
N PHE A 19 26.22 -5.98 -61.05
CA PHE A 19 26.60 -6.91 -59.98
C PHE A 19 26.61 -6.25 -58.60
N HIS A 20 27.17 -5.04 -58.49
CA HIS A 20 27.16 -4.26 -57.25
C HIS A 20 25.74 -3.90 -56.78
N LEU A 21 24.85 -3.50 -57.70
CA LEU A 21 23.45 -3.18 -57.38
C LEU A 21 22.70 -4.41 -56.86
N ASN A 22 22.93 -5.59 -57.46
CA ASN A 22 22.34 -6.84 -56.98
C ASN A 22 22.83 -7.22 -55.57
N GLN A 23 24.13 -7.10 -55.30
CA GLN A 23 24.70 -7.36 -53.97
C GLN A 23 24.10 -6.42 -52.89
N LEU A 24 23.96 -5.13 -53.20
CA LEU A 24 23.32 -4.16 -52.31
C LEU A 24 21.85 -4.51 -52.04
N SER A 25 21.11 -4.98 -53.06
CA SER A 25 19.71 -5.38 -52.90
C SER A 25 19.54 -6.60 -52.00
N ILE A 26 20.48 -7.56 -52.05
CA ILE A 26 20.46 -8.76 -51.21
C ILE A 26 20.72 -8.37 -49.76
N LEU A 27 21.72 -7.51 -49.53
CA LEU A 27 22.07 -7.03 -48.19
C LEU A 27 20.90 -6.24 -47.56
N ALA A 28 20.29 -5.32 -48.31
CA ALA A 28 19.13 -4.56 -47.83
C ALA A 28 17.93 -5.47 -47.49
N ASN A 29 17.69 -6.52 -48.28
CA ASN A 29 16.63 -7.49 -47.99
C ASN A 29 16.92 -8.33 -46.73
N GLN A 30 18.19 -8.69 -46.48
CA GLN A 30 18.60 -9.37 -45.26
C GLN A 30 18.39 -8.49 -44.02
N ASP A 31 18.74 -7.20 -44.10
CA ASP A 31 18.53 -6.24 -43.02
C ASP A 31 17.03 -6.05 -42.72
N ILE A 32 16.21 -5.88 -43.77
CA ILE A 32 14.75 -5.76 -43.64
C ILE A 32 14.15 -7.01 -42.95
N ASN A 33 14.60 -8.20 -43.33
CA ASN A 33 14.11 -9.44 -42.73
C ASN A 33 14.54 -9.56 -41.26
N THR A 34 15.77 -9.15 -40.94
CA THR A 34 16.27 -9.15 -39.56
C THR A 34 15.46 -8.19 -38.68
N ILE A 35 15.16 -6.99 -39.18
CA ILE A 35 14.32 -6.01 -38.48
C ILE A 35 12.90 -6.55 -38.28
N LYS A 36 12.30 -7.19 -39.31
CA LYS A 36 10.97 -7.81 -39.19
C LYS A 36 10.95 -8.90 -38.10
N ILE A 37 11.99 -9.72 -38.01
CA ILE A 37 12.10 -10.76 -36.99
C ILE A 37 12.18 -10.13 -35.59
N GLN A 38 13.03 -9.11 -35.41
CA GLN A 38 13.15 -8.41 -34.13
C GLN A 38 11.82 -7.76 -33.71
N LEU A 39 11.10 -7.13 -34.65
CA LEU A 39 9.80 -6.54 -34.39
C LEU A 39 8.77 -7.58 -33.95
N ASN A 40 8.77 -8.75 -34.59
CA ASN A 40 7.89 -9.87 -34.23
C ASN A 40 8.20 -10.47 -32.85
N GLN A 41 9.44 -10.36 -32.37
CA GLN A 41 9.85 -10.82 -31.04
C GLN A 41 9.50 -9.81 -29.92
N LEU A 42 9.44 -8.51 -30.23
CA LEU A 42 9.05 -7.47 -29.27
C LEU A 42 7.56 -7.53 -28.89
N SER A 43 6.69 -7.87 -29.85
CA SER A 43 5.24 -8.00 -29.63
C SER A 43 4.84 -8.95 -28.48
N PRO A 44 5.31 -10.21 -28.44
CA PRO A 44 4.98 -11.14 -27.35
C PRO A 44 5.62 -10.76 -26.00
N GLN A 45 6.77 -10.07 -25.99
CA GLN A 45 7.36 -9.57 -24.75
C GLN A 45 6.50 -8.49 -24.10
N VAL A 46 5.92 -7.60 -24.90
CA VAL A 46 4.99 -6.57 -24.41
C VAL A 46 3.71 -7.21 -23.85
N GLN A 47 3.18 -8.25 -24.52
CA GLN A 47 1.99 -8.97 -24.05
C GLN A 47 2.22 -9.72 -22.73
N THR A 48 3.39 -10.34 -22.55
CA THR A 48 3.73 -11.05 -21.31
C THR A 48 3.92 -10.09 -20.13
N LEU A 49 4.54 -8.92 -20.36
CA LEU A 49 4.65 -7.87 -19.35
C LEU A 49 3.28 -7.33 -18.90
N LEU A 50 2.38 -7.07 -19.84
CA LEU A 50 1.01 -6.61 -19.57
C LEU A 50 0.19 -7.64 -18.79
N ASN A 51 0.13 -8.88 -19.29
CA ASN A 51 -0.76 -9.90 -18.73
C ASN A 51 -0.21 -10.53 -17.45
N GLY A 52 1.10 -10.77 -17.36
CA GLY A 52 1.71 -11.52 -16.26
C GLY A 52 1.96 -10.69 -15.00
N ASN A 53 2.43 -9.45 -15.15
CA ASN A 53 2.89 -8.64 -14.03
C ASN A 53 1.93 -7.51 -13.66
N ILE A 54 1.35 -6.82 -14.63
CA ILE A 54 0.54 -5.63 -14.34
C ILE A 54 -0.86 -6.05 -13.86
N LEU A 55 -1.53 -6.94 -14.58
CA LEU A 55 -2.89 -7.38 -14.24
C LEU A 55 -2.94 -8.14 -12.89
N SER A 56 -1.96 -9.00 -12.64
CA SER A 56 -1.84 -9.73 -11.36
C SER A 56 -1.56 -8.79 -10.17
N ARG A 57 -0.79 -7.73 -10.38
CA ARG A 57 -0.58 -6.68 -9.38
C ARG A 57 -1.85 -5.86 -9.14
N LEU A 58 -2.58 -5.48 -10.19
CA LEU A 58 -3.83 -4.71 -10.05
C LEU A 58 -4.88 -5.50 -9.25
N THR A 59 -5.11 -6.77 -9.59
CA THR A 59 -6.02 -7.65 -8.85
C THR A 59 -5.58 -7.86 -7.39
N SER A 60 -4.26 -7.94 -7.12
CA SER A 60 -3.75 -7.99 -5.74
C SER A 60 -4.01 -6.70 -4.97
N ILE A 61 -3.87 -5.54 -5.62
CA ILE A 61 -4.15 -4.23 -5.02
C ILE A 61 -5.64 -4.11 -4.70
N GLU A 62 -6.52 -4.45 -5.64
CA GLU A 62 -7.97 -4.43 -5.43
C GLU A 62 -8.40 -5.28 -4.22
N ASN A 63 -7.86 -6.50 -4.11
CA ASN A 63 -8.15 -7.38 -2.97
C ASN A 63 -7.65 -6.80 -1.63
N LYS A 64 -6.52 -6.09 -1.63
CA LYS A 64 -6.04 -5.41 -0.42
C LYS A 64 -6.93 -4.23 -0.03
N THR A 65 -7.39 -3.45 -1.00
CA THR A 65 -8.32 -2.34 -0.77
C THR A 65 -9.62 -2.81 -0.15
N LEU A 66 -10.18 -3.94 -0.61
CA LEU A 66 -11.38 -4.55 -0.02
C LEU A 66 -11.15 -4.94 1.45
N LYS A 67 -10.01 -5.55 1.77
CA LYS A 67 -9.66 -5.91 3.16
C LYS A 67 -9.50 -4.69 4.07
N ILE A 68 -8.93 -3.60 3.56
CA ILE A 68 -8.79 -2.35 4.32
C ILE A 68 -10.17 -1.79 4.68
N ASN A 69 -11.11 -1.78 3.72
CA ASN A 69 -12.46 -1.29 3.97
C ASN A 69 -13.20 -2.15 5.02
N GLU A 70 -13.04 -3.47 4.98
CA GLU A 70 -13.61 -4.37 5.98
C GLU A 70 -13.03 -4.09 7.39
N LEU A 71 -11.71 -3.90 7.48
CA LEU A 71 -11.05 -3.60 8.75
C LEU A 71 -11.49 -2.24 9.31
N ASP A 72 -11.62 -1.21 8.46
CA ASP A 72 -12.09 0.12 8.87
C ASP A 72 -13.52 0.07 9.43
N LEU A 73 -14.42 -0.66 8.78
CA LEU A 73 -15.78 -0.88 9.29
C LEU A 73 -15.78 -1.60 10.64
N ARG A 74 -14.92 -2.60 10.81
CA ARG A 74 -14.79 -3.34 12.07
C ARG A 74 -14.21 -2.47 13.19
N VAL A 75 -13.21 -1.64 12.90
CA VAL A 75 -12.64 -0.70 13.88
C VAL A 75 -13.69 0.31 14.32
N LYS A 76 -14.40 0.94 13.38
CA LYS A 76 -15.51 1.87 13.71
C LYS A 76 -16.60 1.21 14.55
N ALA A 77 -16.93 -0.05 14.27
CA ALA A 77 -17.90 -0.80 15.08
C ALA A 77 -17.38 -1.07 16.51
N LEU A 78 -16.08 -1.37 16.66
CA LEU A 78 -15.45 -1.57 17.97
C LEU A 78 -15.34 -0.25 18.75
N GLU A 79 -14.98 0.84 18.10
CA GLU A 79 -14.92 2.18 18.71
C GLU A 79 -16.31 2.61 19.20
N ASN A 80 -17.35 2.48 18.38
CA ASN A 80 -18.73 2.75 18.78
C ASN A 80 -19.20 1.86 19.95
N LYS A 81 -18.74 0.62 20.02
CA LYS A 81 -19.06 -0.28 21.13
C LYS A 81 -18.34 0.10 22.43
N THR A 82 -17.14 0.69 22.33
CA THR A 82 -16.35 1.13 23.48
C THR A 82 -16.85 2.48 24.03
N GLN A 83 -17.47 3.30 23.19
CA GLN A 83 -18.01 4.62 23.56
C GLN A 83 -19.38 4.55 24.24
N ASN A 84 -20.10 3.44 24.08
CA ASN A 84 -21.22 3.11 24.96
C ASN A 84 -20.64 2.67 26.29
N ASN A 85 -20.58 3.60 27.24
CA ASN A 85 -20.38 3.35 28.67
C ASN A 85 -21.43 2.35 29.16
N THR A 86 -21.24 1.07 28.87
CA THR A 86 -21.96 0.01 29.56
C THR A 86 -21.51 0.12 31.01
N PRO A 87 -22.40 0.44 31.97
CA PRO A 87 -22.04 0.35 33.36
C PRO A 87 -21.52 -1.06 33.56
N ILE A 88 -20.34 -1.19 34.18
CA ILE A 88 -19.76 -2.49 34.46
C ILE A 88 -20.73 -3.13 35.45
N ASN A 89 -21.71 -3.87 34.95
CA ASN A 89 -22.63 -4.65 35.76
C ASN A 89 -22.14 -6.09 35.76
N SER A 90 -20.85 -6.25 36.07
CA SER A 90 -20.22 -7.56 36.16
C SER A 90 -20.63 -8.21 37.49
N PRO A 91 -21.17 -9.44 37.49
CA PRO A 91 -21.54 -10.14 38.72
C PRO A 91 -20.35 -10.40 39.65
N TYR A 92 -19.11 -10.14 39.20
CA TYR A 92 -17.90 -10.17 40.00
C TYR A 92 -17.82 -9.02 41.04
N LEU A 93 -18.47 -7.89 40.75
CA LEU A 93 -18.37 -6.68 41.57
C LEU A 93 -19.02 -6.81 42.95
N LYS A 94 -19.95 -7.76 43.11
CA LYS A 94 -20.56 -8.08 44.41
C LYS A 94 -19.55 -8.71 45.39
N TYR A 95 -18.46 -9.26 44.87
CA TYR A 95 -17.39 -9.87 45.68
C TYR A 95 -16.27 -8.88 46.01
N LEU A 96 -16.24 -7.70 45.40
CA LEU A 96 -15.25 -6.67 45.70
C LEU A 96 -15.63 -5.88 46.95
N SER A 97 -14.63 -5.59 47.78
CA SER A 97 -14.84 -4.70 48.92
C SER A 97 -15.18 -3.28 48.44
N SER A 98 -15.72 -2.45 49.35
CA SER A 98 -15.96 -1.03 49.07
C SER A 98 -14.66 -0.31 48.68
N SER A 99 -13.54 -0.68 49.30
CA SER A 99 -12.23 -0.10 49.00
C SER A 99 -11.74 -0.47 47.60
N ASP A 100 -11.87 -1.75 47.21
CA ASP A 100 -11.40 -2.21 45.91
C ASP A 100 -12.17 -1.55 44.76
N ARG A 101 -13.49 -1.42 44.93
CA ARG A 101 -14.34 -0.71 43.96
C ARG A 101 -13.91 0.73 43.77
N LYS A 102 -13.67 1.47 44.86
CA LYS A 102 -13.16 2.85 44.80
C LYS A 102 -11.80 2.91 44.11
N ASN A 103 -10.87 2.01 44.44
CA ASN A 103 -9.54 1.99 43.85
C ASN A 103 -9.58 1.76 42.33
N ILE A 104 -10.45 0.88 41.86
CA ILE A 104 -10.63 0.62 40.42
C ILE A 104 -11.15 1.87 39.70
N ILE A 105 -12.19 2.52 40.26
CA ILE A 105 -12.79 3.72 39.66
C ILE A 105 -11.79 4.88 39.66
N CYS A 106 -11.11 5.12 40.78
CA CYS A 106 -10.08 6.15 40.88
C CYS A 106 -8.91 5.89 39.92
N GLY A 107 -8.46 4.65 39.80
CA GLY A 107 -7.37 4.27 38.88
C GLY A 107 -7.77 4.52 37.43
N TYR A 108 -8.96 4.07 37.03
CA TYR A 108 -9.48 4.32 35.69
C TYR A 108 -9.63 5.81 35.40
N ALA A 109 -10.20 6.58 36.34
CA ALA A 109 -10.35 8.02 36.18
C ALA A 109 -8.99 8.74 36.08
N GLN A 110 -7.98 8.27 36.81
CA GLN A 110 -6.62 8.80 36.78
C GLN A 110 -5.94 8.54 35.45
N ASP A 111 -5.98 7.28 34.96
CA ASP A 111 -5.33 6.87 33.71
C ASP A 111 -5.91 7.62 32.49
N ASN A 112 -7.18 8.03 32.58
CA ASN A 112 -7.88 8.77 31.53
C ASN A 112 -7.96 10.29 31.80
N HIS A 113 -7.29 10.81 32.82
CA HIS A 113 -7.33 12.22 33.22
C HIS A 113 -8.75 12.80 33.37
N LEU A 114 -9.70 11.99 33.84
CA LEU A 114 -11.09 12.39 34.06
C LEU A 114 -11.20 13.21 35.35
N THR A 115 -12.05 14.25 35.35
CA THR A 115 -12.34 15.07 36.54
C THR A 115 -13.40 14.46 37.44
N SER A 116 -14.32 13.68 36.87
CA SER A 116 -15.38 12.96 37.57
C SER A 116 -15.69 11.67 36.83
N TYR A 117 -15.90 10.58 37.54
CA TYR A 117 -16.30 9.31 36.95
C TYR A 117 -17.24 8.56 37.91
N GLU A 118 -18.30 7.98 37.35
CA GLU A 118 -19.32 7.26 38.10
C GLU A 118 -19.44 5.85 37.56
N ASP A 119 -19.18 4.86 38.42
CA ASP A 119 -19.31 3.45 38.08
C ASP A 119 -19.39 2.61 39.38
N LEU A 120 -19.77 1.34 39.28
CA LEU A 120 -19.82 0.39 40.40
C LEU A 120 -20.60 0.86 41.65
N GLY A 121 -21.55 1.80 41.49
CA GLY A 121 -22.33 2.41 42.58
C GLY A 121 -21.57 3.47 43.39
N TRP A 122 -20.53 4.07 42.81
CA TRP A 122 -19.78 5.18 43.40
C TRP A 122 -19.62 6.28 42.38
N HIS A 123 -19.76 7.52 42.84
CA HIS A 123 -19.33 8.70 42.13
C HIS A 123 -18.01 9.17 42.72
N CYS A 124 -17.00 9.35 41.88
CA CYS A 124 -15.66 9.75 42.27
C CYS A 124 -15.22 11.02 41.55
N ASP A 125 -14.81 12.02 42.33
CA ASP A 125 -14.21 13.25 41.84
C ASP A 125 -12.69 13.19 41.96
N MET A 126 -12.02 13.68 40.92
CA MET A 126 -10.57 13.73 40.80
C MET A 126 -10.08 15.17 40.83
N THR A 127 -9.12 15.45 41.71
CA THR A 127 -8.41 16.74 41.74
C THR A 127 -6.95 16.50 41.40
N TYR A 128 -6.52 17.02 40.24
CA TYR A 128 -5.14 17.00 39.81
C TYR A 128 -4.43 18.26 40.31
N THR A 129 -3.22 18.11 40.83
CA THR A 129 -2.40 19.22 41.31
C THR A 129 -0.96 19.02 40.86
N THR A 130 -0.45 19.97 40.10
CA THR A 130 0.93 19.97 39.62
C THR A 130 1.80 20.82 40.55
N SER A 131 2.87 20.24 41.08
CA SER A 131 3.83 20.96 41.90
C SER A 131 4.73 21.87 41.03
N ARG A 132 5.42 22.83 41.67
CA ARG A 132 6.42 23.67 40.99
C ARG A 132 7.57 22.87 40.37
N SER A 133 7.79 21.62 40.80
CA SER A 133 8.79 20.71 40.24
C SER A 133 8.25 19.91 39.05
N GLY A 134 7.03 20.19 38.57
CA GLY A 134 6.38 19.48 37.47
C GLY A 134 5.81 18.11 37.83
N ARG A 135 5.80 17.71 39.10
CA ARG A 135 5.19 16.44 39.53
C ARG A 135 3.69 16.62 39.69
N GLU A 136 2.92 15.82 38.97
CA GLU A 136 1.47 15.75 39.13
C GLU A 136 1.12 14.82 40.30
N SER A 137 0.16 15.25 41.11
CA SER A 137 -0.44 14.48 42.18
C SER A 137 -1.94 14.49 42.00
N VAL A 138 -2.59 13.37 42.31
CA VAL A 138 -4.03 13.22 42.16
C VAL A 138 -4.66 12.89 43.50
N LYS A 139 -5.79 13.52 43.77
CA LYS A 139 -6.64 13.23 44.93
C LYS A 139 -7.99 12.75 44.42
N CYS A 140 -8.28 11.48 44.68
CA CYS A 140 -9.59 10.89 44.39
C CYS A 140 -10.49 10.97 45.63
N LYS A 141 -11.72 11.42 45.47
CA LYS A 141 -12.75 11.40 46.51
C LYS A 141 -14.01 10.72 45.96
N CYS A 142 -14.40 9.61 46.59
CA CYS A 142 -15.57 8.85 46.19
C CYS A 142 -16.67 8.90 47.24
N TYR A 143 -17.90 9.07 46.80
CA TYR A 143 -19.12 8.92 47.59
C TYR A 143 -20.08 7.96 46.91
N LYS A 144 -20.91 7.31 47.71
CA LYS A 144 -21.85 6.30 47.22
C LYS A 144 -23.00 7.02 46.52
N THR A 145 -23.37 6.56 45.33
CA THR A 145 -24.55 7.04 44.60
C THR A 145 -25.83 6.32 45.00
#